data_AF-A0A6V7IXR7-F1
#
_entry.id   AF-A0A6V7IXR7-F1
#
_cell.length_a   1.000
_cell.length_b   1.000
_cell.length_c   1.000
_cell.angle_alpha   90.00
_cell.angle_beta   90.00
_cell.angle_gamma   90.00
#
_symmetry.space_group_name_H-M   'P 1'
#
loop_
_entity.id
_entity.type
_entity.pdbx_description
1 polymer ?
#
loop_
_entity_poly.entity_id
_entity_poly.type
_entity_poly.pdbx_seq_one_letter_code
_entity_poly.pdbx_strand_id
1 'polypeptide(L)'
;MFVAHCYLAIGQHLDAPMVGIVTSKLHDWTVLDMASPQNPSYVPSVFSSFSQTMTFWERLQNTLLTKFFTTQMDYYMENQLDLVEKAFGRKLKSMKELYNDVSLILVNSHHSINDIRPFNPDIIEVGGLHVVDDGKALES
;
A
#
# COMPACT_ATOMS: atom_id res chain seq x y z
N MET A 1 2.43 -6.03 3.87
CA MET A 1 1.11 -6.26 3.31
C MET A 1 1.38 -6.90 1.96
N PHE A 2 1.14 -8.20 1.86
CA PHE A 2 1.19 -8.92 0.58
C PHE A 2 -0.03 -8.51 -0.27
N VAL A 3 0.05 -8.70 -1.58
CA VAL A 3 -0.92 -8.19 -2.57
C VAL A 3 -2.37 -8.62 -2.32
N ALA A 4 -2.62 -9.75 -1.65
CA ALA A 4 -3.96 -10.22 -1.31
C ALA A 4 -4.34 -9.83 0.13
N HIS A 5 -5.40 -9.06 0.32
CA HIS A 5 -5.76 -8.45 1.62
C HIS A 5 -6.65 -9.31 2.53
N CYS A 6 -6.93 -10.55 2.15
CA CYS A 6 -7.86 -11.43 2.88
C CYS A 6 -7.44 -11.72 4.33
N TYR A 7 -6.15 -11.65 4.67
CA TYR A 7 -5.68 -11.81 6.06
C TYR A 7 -6.07 -10.65 6.97
N LEU A 8 -6.46 -9.49 6.43
CA LEU A 8 -6.93 -8.37 7.26
C LEU A 8 -8.21 -8.72 8.02
N ALA A 9 -9.02 -9.65 7.52
CA ALA A 9 -10.20 -10.16 8.20
C ALA A 9 -9.88 -10.85 9.55
N ILE A 10 -8.63 -11.29 9.76
CA ILE A 10 -8.19 -11.83 11.05
C ILE A 10 -8.27 -10.76 12.15
N GLY A 11 -7.92 -9.52 11.85
CA GLY A 11 -7.99 -8.41 12.82
C GLY A 11 -9.41 -8.21 13.33
N GLN A 12 -10.37 -8.15 12.41
CA GLN A 12 -11.79 -8.08 12.74
C GLN A 12 -12.28 -9.29 13.53
N HIS A 13 -11.82 -10.49 13.18
CA HIS A 13 -12.23 -11.72 13.86
C HIS A 13 -11.71 -11.78 15.30
N LEU A 14 -10.53 -11.23 15.55
CA LEU A 14 -9.89 -11.18 16.86
C LEU A 14 -10.21 -9.91 17.66
N ASP A 15 -11.04 -9.02 17.12
CA ASP A 15 -11.34 -7.69 17.69
C ASP A 15 -10.06 -6.92 18.07
N ALA A 16 -9.06 -6.98 17.18
CA ALA A 16 -7.72 -6.45 17.42
C ALA A 16 -7.24 -5.55 16.27
N PRO A 17 -6.59 -4.41 16.57
CA PRO A 17 -6.02 -3.55 15.55
C PRO A 17 -4.88 -4.24 14.81
N MET A 18 -4.84 -4.08 13.48
CA MET A 18 -3.82 -4.69 12.64
C MET A 18 -2.69 -3.69 12.33
N VAL A 19 -1.46 -4.16 12.46
CA VAL A 19 -0.26 -3.45 11.99
C VAL A 19 0.29 -4.18 10.77
N GLY A 20 0.33 -3.51 9.63
CA GLY A 20 0.86 -4.06 8.38
C GLY A 20 2.33 -3.69 8.17
N ILE A 21 3.14 -4.60 7.61
CA ILE A 21 4.52 -4.30 7.20
C ILE A 21 4.68 -4.55 5.69
N VAL A 22 4.94 -3.53 4.89
CA VAL A 22 5.20 -3.61 3.46
C VAL A 22 6.71 -3.55 3.24
N THR A 23 7.28 -4.56 2.59
CA THR A 23 8.74 -4.67 2.37
C THR A 23 9.25 -3.89 1.16
N SER A 24 8.34 -3.35 0.35
CA SER A 24 8.58 -2.55 -0.86
C SER A 24 7.94 -1.16 -0.74
N LYS A 25 7.94 -0.40 -1.84
CA LYS A 25 7.03 0.76 -1.99
C LYS A 25 5.58 0.33 -1.77
N LEU A 26 4.80 1.18 -1.11
CA LEU A 26 3.39 0.95 -0.89
C LEU A 26 2.61 1.00 -2.22
N HIS A 27 1.81 -0.02 -2.49
CA HIS A 27 1.05 -0.15 -3.73
C HIS A 27 -0.03 0.90 -3.88
N ASP A 28 -0.31 1.32 -5.11
CA ASP A 28 -1.24 2.40 -5.43
C ASP A 28 -2.68 2.16 -4.93
N TRP A 29 -3.17 0.91 -5.00
CA TRP A 29 -4.50 0.57 -4.47
C TRP A 29 -4.55 0.65 -2.94
N THR A 30 -3.51 0.19 -2.24
CA THR A 30 -3.45 0.23 -0.77
C THR A 30 -3.40 1.66 -0.25
N VAL A 31 -2.70 2.57 -0.94
CA VAL A 31 -2.70 4.00 -0.58
C VAL A 31 -4.12 4.58 -0.65
N LEU A 32 -4.88 4.22 -1.69
CA LEU A 32 -6.27 4.63 -1.85
C LEU A 32 -7.21 3.99 -0.81
N ASP A 33 -7.00 2.72 -0.48
CA ASP A 33 -7.79 2.01 0.54
C ASP A 33 -7.58 2.59 1.94
N MET A 34 -6.35 3.06 2.24
CA MET A 34 -6.02 3.81 3.47
C MET A 34 -6.46 5.28 3.44
N ALA A 35 -7.25 5.68 2.42
CA ALA A 35 -7.70 7.06 2.20
C ALA A 35 -6.55 8.10 2.21
N SER A 36 -5.35 7.68 1.81
CA SER A 36 -4.17 8.53 1.74
C SER A 36 -4.15 9.31 0.42
N PRO A 37 -3.74 10.59 0.41
CA PRO A 37 -3.74 11.39 -0.80
C PRO A 37 -2.79 10.81 -1.84
N GLN A 38 -3.32 10.48 -3.03
CA GLN A 38 -2.54 10.03 -4.17
C GLN A 38 -2.97 10.76 -5.43
N ASN A 39 -2.06 11.55 -6.01
CA ASN A 39 -2.32 12.24 -7.27
C ASN A 39 -1.34 11.73 -8.34
N PRO A 40 -1.82 11.02 -9.38
CA PRO A 40 -0.97 10.44 -10.40
C PRO A 40 -0.31 11.48 -11.32
N SER A 41 -0.68 12.75 -11.21
CA SER A 41 0.01 13.81 -11.95
C SER A 41 1.43 14.04 -11.43
N TYR A 42 1.72 13.82 -10.15
CA TYR A 42 3.07 14.05 -9.58
C TYR A 42 3.59 12.88 -8.74
N VAL A 43 2.73 11.91 -8.40
CA VAL A 43 3.14 10.65 -7.77
C VAL A 43 3.24 9.58 -8.87
N PRO A 44 4.45 9.10 -9.20
CA PRO A 44 4.60 7.98 -10.13
C PRO A 44 4.00 6.71 -9.51
N SER A 45 3.33 5.91 -10.33
CA SER A 45 2.88 4.57 -9.97
C SER A 45 4.08 3.70 -9.58
N VAL A 46 3.88 2.77 -8.65
CA VAL A 46 4.92 1.79 -8.30
C VAL A 46 5.30 0.86 -9.46
N PHE A 47 4.49 0.83 -10.51
CA PHE A 47 4.72 0.05 -11.74
C PHE A 47 5.26 0.88 -12.91
N SER A 48 5.46 2.19 -12.74
CA SER A 48 6.10 3.02 -13.76
C SER A 48 7.57 3.25 -13.44
N SER A 49 8.37 3.55 -14.48
CA SER A 49 9.76 3.99 -14.33
C SER A 49 9.90 5.51 -14.29
N PHE A 50 8.79 6.22 -14.08
CA PHE A 50 8.77 7.68 -14.04
C PHE A 50 9.24 8.22 -12.69
N SER A 51 9.75 9.45 -12.70
CA SER A 51 10.07 10.22 -11.49
C SER A 51 8.92 11.19 -11.16
N GLN A 52 9.06 12.01 -10.12
CA GLN A 52 8.12 13.11 -9.87
C GLN A 52 8.09 14.18 -10.99
N THR A 53 9.19 14.31 -11.72
CA THR A 53 9.29 15.25 -12.85
C THR A 53 8.81 14.57 -14.13
N MET A 54 7.50 14.59 -14.34
CA MET A 54 6.85 14.06 -15.55
C MET A 54 6.38 15.18 -16.50
N THR A 55 6.57 14.95 -17.79
CA THR A 55 5.89 15.67 -18.88
C THR A 55 4.39 15.37 -18.89
N PHE A 56 3.60 16.16 -19.61
CA PHE A 56 2.15 15.94 -19.72
C PHE A 56 1.80 14.51 -20.17
N TRP A 57 2.52 13.96 -21.14
CA TRP A 57 2.27 12.62 -21.66
C TRP A 57 2.62 11.52 -20.67
N GLU A 58 3.73 11.68 -19.95
CA GLU A 58 4.11 10.74 -18.88
C GLU A 58 3.07 10.78 -17.75
N ARG A 59 2.55 11.97 -17.38
CA ARG A 59 1.46 12.09 -16.39
C ARG A 59 0.19 11.37 -16.83
N LEU A 60 -0.17 11.50 -18.11
CA LEU A 60 -1.33 10.81 -18.68
C LEU A 60 -1.13 9.29 -18.64
N GLN A 61 0.03 8.80 -19.10
CA GLN A 61 0.37 7.38 -19.05
C GLN A 61 0.39 6.85 -17.61
N ASN A 62 0.99 7.60 -16.68
CA ASN A 62 1.04 7.25 -15.26
C ASN A 62 -0.37 7.16 -14.66
N THR A 63 -1.26 8.09 -15.01
CA THR A 63 -2.66 8.09 -14.55
C THR A 63 -3.42 6.87 -15.08
N LEU A 64 -3.29 6.56 -16.36
CA LEU A 64 -3.91 5.38 -16.96
C LEU A 64 -3.39 4.09 -16.33
N LEU A 65 -2.07 3.99 -16.14
CA LEU A 65 -1.42 2.83 -15.53
C LEU A 65 -1.88 2.63 -14.08
N THR A 66 -1.86 3.70 -13.27
CA THR A 66 -2.34 3.69 -11.88
C THR A 66 -3.79 3.22 -11.84
N LYS A 67 -4.66 3.82 -12.65
CA LYS A 67 -6.09 3.48 -12.68
C LYS A 67 -6.32 2.04 -13.13
N PHE A 68 -5.58 1.58 -14.13
CA PHE A 68 -5.65 0.21 -14.64
C PHE A 68 -5.31 -0.80 -13.53
N PHE A 69 -4.14 -0.66 -12.87
CA PHE A 69 -3.73 -1.59 -11.82
C PHE A 69 -4.62 -1.52 -10.58
N THR A 70 -5.04 -0.33 -10.14
CA THR A 70 -5.99 -0.21 -9.02
C THR A 70 -7.30 -0.91 -9.34
N THR A 71 -7.89 -0.66 -10.51
CA THR A 71 -9.18 -1.28 -10.90
C THR A 71 -9.05 -2.79 -11.03
N GLN A 72 -7.94 -3.26 -11.61
CA GLN A 72 -7.66 -4.68 -11.74
C GLN A 72 -7.52 -5.36 -10.37
N MET A 73 -6.80 -4.74 -9.43
CA MET A 73 -6.65 -5.29 -8.08
C MET A 73 -7.96 -5.24 -7.29
N ASP A 74 -8.72 -4.15 -7.39
CA ASP A 74 -10.07 -4.04 -6.79
C ASP A 74 -10.96 -5.19 -7.26
N TYR A 75 -10.98 -5.47 -8.56
CA TYR A 75 -11.73 -6.61 -9.12
C TYR A 75 -11.28 -7.97 -8.55
N TYR A 76 -9.98 -8.22 -8.47
CA TYR A 76 -9.47 -9.46 -7.89
C TYR A 76 -9.77 -9.59 -6.40
N MET A 77 -9.71 -8.49 -5.66
CA MET A 77 -10.03 -8.48 -4.23
C MET A 77 -11.53 -8.72 -4.00
N GLU A 78 -12.40 -8.05 -4.75
CA GLU A 78 -13.86 -8.25 -4.64
C GLU A 78 -14.27 -9.70 -4.93
N ASN A 79 -13.59 -10.39 -5.85
CA ASN A 79 -13.82 -11.82 -6.09
C ASN A 79 -13.45 -12.72 -4.89
N GLN A 80 -12.67 -12.23 -3.93
CA GLN A 80 -12.34 -12.95 -2.69
C GLN A 80 -13.36 -12.69 -1.56
N LEU A 81 -14.27 -11.72 -1.73
CA LEU A 81 -15.23 -11.32 -0.69
C LEU A 81 -16.03 -12.51 -0.17
N ASP A 82 -16.66 -13.27 -1.07
CA ASP A 82 -17.44 -14.47 -0.71
C ASP A 82 -16.64 -15.50 0.10
N LEU A 83 -15.35 -15.66 -0.20
CA LEU A 83 -14.48 -16.60 0.50
C LEU A 83 -14.17 -16.10 1.91
N VAL A 84 -13.90 -14.80 2.05
CA VAL A 84 -13.66 -14.16 3.34
C VAL A 84 -14.93 -14.21 4.19
N GLU A 85 -16.09 -13.89 3.63
CA GLU A 85 -17.36 -13.95 4.35
C GLU A 85 -17.66 -15.37 4.86
N LYS A 86 -17.43 -16.39 4.03
CA LYS A 86 -17.60 -17.80 4.41
C LYS A 86 -16.61 -18.26 5.47
N ALA A 87 -15.36 -17.84 5.38
CA ALA A 87 -14.30 -18.24 6.31
C ALA A 87 -14.47 -17.64 7.70
N PHE A 88 -14.90 -16.37 7.77
CA PHE A 88 -15.01 -15.62 9.03
C PHE A 88 -16.45 -15.45 9.54
N GLY A 89 -17.46 -15.90 8.77
CA GLY A 89 -18.87 -15.89 9.18
C GLY A 89 -19.49 -14.49 9.26
N ARG A 90 -18.92 -13.50 8.55
CA ARG A 90 -19.33 -12.09 8.61
C ARG A 90 -19.58 -11.55 7.22
N LYS A 91 -20.62 -10.72 7.09
CA LYS A 91 -20.93 -10.02 5.84
C LYS A 91 -20.15 -8.70 5.76
N LEU A 92 -19.44 -8.49 4.65
CA LEU A 92 -18.66 -7.30 4.34
C LEU A 92 -19.28 -6.62 3.11
N LYS A 93 -19.36 -5.28 3.09
CA LYS A 93 -19.87 -4.58 1.88
C LYS A 93 -18.83 -4.53 0.77
N SER A 94 -17.55 -4.51 1.13
CA SER A 94 -16.41 -4.53 0.22
C SER A 94 -15.17 -4.98 0.97
N MET A 95 -14.20 -5.54 0.25
CA MET A 95 -12.88 -5.85 0.81
C MET A 95 -12.18 -4.61 1.39
N LYS A 96 -12.52 -3.42 0.91
CA LYS A 96 -11.97 -2.16 1.42
C LYS A 96 -12.33 -1.90 2.89
N GLU A 97 -13.46 -2.44 3.37
CA GLU A 97 -13.85 -2.29 4.78
C GLU A 97 -12.84 -2.92 5.75
N LEU A 98 -12.06 -3.91 5.29
CA LEU A 98 -11.02 -4.55 6.09
C LEU A 98 -9.86 -3.61 6.44
N TYR A 99 -9.67 -2.52 5.70
CA TYR A 99 -8.63 -1.53 5.99
C TYR A 99 -8.99 -0.60 7.13
N ASN A 100 -10.27 -0.49 7.51
CA ASN A 100 -10.68 0.36 8.63
C ASN A 100 -10.08 -0.09 9.97
N ASP A 101 -9.73 -1.37 10.10
CA ASP A 101 -9.12 -1.93 11.32
C ASP A 101 -7.58 -1.94 11.26
N VAL A 102 -7.00 -1.47 10.15
CA VAL A 102 -5.56 -1.28 10.03
C VAL A 102 -5.20 0.04 10.70
N SER A 103 -4.56 -0.05 11.87
CA SER A 103 -4.17 1.14 12.64
C SER A 103 -2.85 1.74 12.19
N LEU A 104 -2.00 0.95 11.53
CA LEU A 104 -0.66 1.36 11.11
C LEU A 104 -0.14 0.50 9.96
N ILE A 105 0.50 1.12 8.98
CA ILE A 105 1.31 0.43 7.97
C ILE A 105 2.74 0.95 8.03
N LEU A 106 3.66 0.04 8.35
CA LEU A 106 5.10 0.24 8.23
C LEU A 106 5.54 -0.07 6.80
N VAL A 107 6.12 0.90 6.11
CA VAL A 107 6.57 0.75 4.72
C VAL A 107 8.09 0.80 4.68
N ASN A 108 8.74 -0.24 4.17
CA ASN A 108 10.18 -0.27 3.92
C ASN A 108 10.51 0.56 2.67
N SER A 109 10.23 1.86 2.76
CA SER A 109 10.66 2.90 1.86
C SER A 109 11.30 4.02 2.67
N HIS A 110 11.99 4.89 1.97
CA HIS A 110 12.58 6.09 2.56
C HIS A 110 12.58 7.19 1.51
N HIS A 111 12.14 8.40 1.88
CA HIS A 111 12.06 9.56 1.00
C HIS A 111 13.40 10.00 0.38
N SER A 112 14.55 9.56 0.93
CA SER A 112 15.87 9.86 0.36
C SER A 112 16.23 8.95 -0.83
N ILE A 113 15.63 7.76 -0.89
CA ILE A 113 15.86 6.76 -1.93
C ILE A 113 14.68 6.72 -2.91
N ASN A 114 13.49 7.06 -2.42
CA ASN A 114 12.24 7.04 -3.15
C ASN A 114 11.69 8.46 -3.28
N ASP A 115 10.84 8.67 -4.28
CA ASP A 115 10.09 9.92 -4.43
C ASP A 115 9.28 10.23 -3.16
N ILE A 116 9.21 11.53 -2.81
CA ILE A 116 8.35 12.03 -1.73
C ILE A 116 6.89 11.69 -2.06
N ARG A 117 6.21 10.97 -1.15
CA ARG A 117 4.77 10.68 -1.27
C ARG A 117 4.05 11.28 -0.07
N PRO A 118 2.93 11.99 -0.27
CA PRO A 118 2.13 12.48 0.83
C PRO A 118 1.36 11.31 1.43
N PHE A 119 1.85 10.80 2.56
CA PHE A 119 1.18 9.76 3.32
C PHE A 119 0.43 10.34 4.51
N ASN A 120 -0.68 9.69 4.87
CA ASN A 120 -1.35 9.94 6.14
C ASN A 120 -0.47 9.47 7.32
N PRO A 121 -0.69 9.95 8.56
CA PRO A 121 0.14 9.61 9.73
C PRO A 121 0.14 8.12 10.12
N ASP A 122 -0.85 7.37 9.65
CA ASP A 122 -1.01 5.92 9.81
C ASP A 122 -0.14 5.10 8.85
N ILE A 123 0.61 5.74 7.95
CA ILE A 123 1.60 5.11 7.08
C ILE A 123 2.97 5.68 7.44
N ILE A 124 3.82 4.85 8.04
CA ILE A 124 5.15 5.25 8.50
C ILE A 124 6.22 4.58 7.64
N GLU A 125 7.08 5.40 7.04
CA GLU A 125 8.26 4.94 6.32
C GLU A 125 9.36 4.50 7.31
N VAL A 126 9.78 3.25 7.20
CA VAL A 126 10.81 2.60 8.03
C VAL A 126 11.82 1.89 7.14
N GLY A 127 12.50 2.66 6.31
CA GLY A 127 13.54 2.15 5.42
C GLY A 127 14.65 1.43 6.19
N GLY A 128 15.14 0.31 5.65
CA GLY A 128 16.28 -0.39 6.21
C GLY A 128 15.97 -1.30 7.40
N LEU A 129 14.70 -1.70 7.59
CA LEU A 129 14.29 -2.69 8.62
C LEU A 129 15.11 -4.00 8.62
N HIS A 130 15.75 -4.34 7.49
CA HIS A 130 16.58 -5.53 7.31
C HIS A 130 18.07 -5.29 7.62
N VAL A 131 18.50 -4.04 7.79
CA VAL A 131 19.89 -3.67 8.07
C VAL A 131 20.06 -3.67 9.59
N VAL A 132 20.93 -4.55 10.07
CA VAL A 132 21.36 -4.54 11.47
C VAL A 132 22.54 -3.58 11.56
N ASP A 133 22.42 -2.54 12.39
CA ASP A 133 23.55 -1.67 12.71
C ASP A 133 24.48 -2.43 13.67
N ASP A 134 25.50 -3.08 13.10
CA ASP A 134 26.55 -3.77 13.83
C ASP A 134 27.69 -2.83 14.26
N GLY A 135 27.47 -1.50 14.22
CA GLY A 135 28.35 -0.49 14.78
C GLY A 135 29.69 -0.33 14.06
N LYS A 136 29.86 -0.99 12.91
CA LYS A 136 31.03 -0.81 12.06
C LYS A 136 30.80 0.38 11.15
N ALA A 137 31.50 1.47 11.44
CA ALA A 137 31.59 2.59 10.53
C ALA A 137 32.02 2.08 9.15
N LEU A 138 31.31 2.53 8.10
CA LEU A 138 31.71 2.28 6.72
C LEU A 138 33.07 2.96 6.51
N GLU A 139 34.15 2.18 6.54
CA GLU A 139 35.47 2.66 6.16
C GLU A 139 35.42 3.05 4.68
N SER A 140 35.49 4.36 4.43
CA SER A 140 35.57 4.99 3.11
C SER A 140 36.97 4.92 2.53
#